data_AF-A0A7C1B307-F1
#
_entry.id   AF-A0A7C1B307-F1
#
_cell.length_a   1.000
_cell.length_b   1.000
_cell.length_c   1.000
_cell.angle_alpha   90.00
_cell.angle_beta   90.00
_cell.angle_gamma   90.00
#
_symmetry.space_group_name_H-M   'P 1'
#
loop_
_entity.id
_entity.type
_entity.pdbx_description
1 polymer ?
#
loop_
_entity_poly.entity_id
_entity_poly.type
_entity_poly.pdbx_seq_one_letter_code
_entity_poly.pdbx_strand_id
1 'polypeptide(L)'
;MFRKKTEVPKKKYPDPVDIRSIEGVWLKDPYLSDEILETEITELNIIYPTDYPYAFVNIFYNSDEKSLLYRVLEPGLTFKEEKILNDIV
;
A
#
# COMPACT_ATOMS: atom_id res chain seq x y z
N MET A 1 -19.28 37.91 -14.96
CA MET A 1 -17.93 37.36 -14.77
C MET A 1 -18.06 35.88 -14.43
N PHE A 2 -17.88 34.99 -15.41
CA PHE A 2 -17.91 33.55 -15.14
C PHE A 2 -16.56 33.14 -14.55
N ARG A 3 -16.55 32.72 -13.28
CA ARG A 3 -15.39 32.07 -12.68
C ARG A 3 -15.16 30.77 -13.46
N LYS A 4 -14.08 30.70 -14.26
CA LYS A 4 -13.57 29.43 -14.78
C LYS A 4 -13.36 28.53 -13.57
N LYS A 5 -14.16 27.47 -13.44
CA LYS A 5 -13.86 26.39 -12.50
C LYS A 5 -12.56 25.78 -13.01
N THR A 6 -11.46 26.08 -12.35
CA THR A 6 -10.20 25.36 -12.57
C THR A 6 -10.48 23.92 -12.17
N GLU A 7 -10.60 23.03 -13.15
CA GLU A 7 -10.72 21.60 -12.86
C GLU A 7 -9.45 21.19 -12.14
N VAL A 8 -9.59 20.72 -10.89
CA VAL A 8 -8.48 20.13 -10.16
C VAL A 8 -8.15 18.83 -10.90
N PRO A 9 -6.95 18.71 -11.49
CA PRO A 9 -6.56 17.50 -12.19
C PRO A 9 -6.70 16.31 -11.24
N LYS A 10 -7.46 15.30 -11.66
CA LYS A 10 -7.63 14.06 -10.89
C LYS A 10 -6.31 13.32 -10.87
N LYS A 11 -5.89 12.97 -9.67
CA LYS A 11 -4.70 12.16 -9.44
C LYS A 11 -4.92 10.75 -9.98
N LYS A 12 -3.99 10.24 -10.80
CA LYS A 12 -4.02 8.88 -11.34
C LYS A 12 -3.40 7.87 -10.38
N TYR A 13 -2.39 8.29 -9.62
CA TYR A 13 -1.65 7.42 -8.69
C TYR A 13 -2.05 7.68 -7.23
N PRO A 14 -2.03 6.66 -6.36
CA PRO A 14 -2.31 6.84 -4.94
C PRO A 14 -1.32 7.80 -4.27
N ASP A 15 -1.72 8.36 -3.12
CA ASP A 15 -0.79 9.12 -2.29
C ASP A 15 0.36 8.22 -1.80
N PRO A 16 1.60 8.76 -1.75
CA PRO A 16 2.71 8.02 -1.19
C PRO A 16 2.38 7.62 0.24
N VAL A 17 2.43 6.31 0.49
CA VAL A 17 2.26 5.74 1.83
C VAL A 17 3.65 5.55 2.42
N ASP A 18 3.87 6.07 3.64
CA ASP A 18 5.03 5.65 4.42
C ASP A 18 4.77 4.23 4.95
N ILE A 19 5.33 3.24 4.28
CA ILE A 19 5.17 1.83 4.63
C ILE A 19 5.59 1.54 6.08
N ARG A 20 6.52 2.31 6.65
CA ARG A 20 7.01 2.13 8.03
C ARG A 20 5.99 2.56 9.07
N SER A 21 4.96 3.32 8.67
CA SER A 21 3.86 3.71 9.55
C SER A 21 2.78 2.63 9.67
N ILE A 22 2.85 1.57 8.84
CA ILE A 22 1.92 0.46 8.89
C ILE A 22 2.35 -0.49 10.01
N GLU A 23 1.49 -0.62 11.01
CA GLU A 23 1.64 -1.64 12.05
C GLU A 23 1.52 -3.03 11.44
N GLY A 24 2.38 -3.95 11.85
CA GLY A 24 2.38 -5.33 11.35
C GLY A 24 3.71 -6.02 11.62
N VAL A 25 3.70 -7.35 11.51
CA VAL A 25 4.91 -8.17 11.64
C VAL A 25 5.65 -8.15 10.30
N TRP A 26 6.88 -7.63 10.31
CA TRP A 26 7.72 -7.54 9.13
C TRP A 26 8.51 -8.83 8.92
N LEU A 27 8.21 -9.52 7.83
CA LEU A 27 8.91 -10.72 7.40
C LEU A 27 9.98 -10.36 6.38
N LYS A 28 11.09 -11.09 6.42
CA LYS A 28 12.18 -10.92 5.46
C LYS A 28 11.93 -11.66 4.14
N ASP A 29 11.01 -12.63 4.15
CA ASP A 29 10.74 -13.58 3.07
C ASP A 29 9.23 -13.90 3.08
N PRO A 30 8.56 -14.09 1.92
CA PRO A 30 7.17 -14.56 1.84
C PRO A 30 6.87 -15.89 2.54
N TYR A 31 7.89 -16.71 2.83
CA TYR A 31 7.67 -17.95 3.58
C TYR A 31 7.32 -17.62 5.04
N LEU A 32 6.09 -17.96 5.42
CA LEU A 32 5.58 -17.80 6.78
C LEU A 32 6.36 -18.73 7.72
N SER A 33 6.87 -18.20 8.82
CA SER A 33 7.41 -19.03 9.91
C SER A 33 6.30 -19.83 10.58
N ASP A 34 6.67 -20.91 11.26
CA ASP A 34 5.71 -21.76 12.01
C ASP A 34 4.88 -20.93 13.01
N GLU A 35 5.48 -19.92 13.65
CA GLU A 35 4.77 -18.99 14.56
C GLU A 35 3.59 -18.26 13.89
N ILE A 36 3.71 -17.91 12.61
CA ILE A 36 2.64 -17.20 11.88
C ILE A 36 1.54 -18.17 11.48
N LEU A 37 1.89 -19.42 11.19
CA LEU A 37 0.92 -20.48 10.89
C LEU A 37 0.06 -20.84 12.11
N GLU A 38 0.58 -20.62 13.32
CA GLU A 38 -0.12 -20.82 14.59
C GLU A 38 -0.94 -19.59 15.04
N THR A 39 -0.77 -18.43 14.40
CA THR A 39 -1.47 -17.20 14.75
C THR A 39 -2.96 -17.28 14.39
N GLU A 40 -3.85 -16.80 15.27
CA GLU A 40 -5.26 -16.71 14.94
C GLU A 40 -5.50 -15.80 13.73
N ILE A 41 -6.34 -16.25 12.80
CA ILE A 41 -6.58 -15.53 11.55
C ILE A 41 -7.05 -14.08 11.76
N THR A 42 -7.75 -13.81 12.87
CA THR A 42 -8.25 -12.49 13.26
C THR A 42 -7.17 -11.53 13.75
N GLU A 43 -6.02 -12.06 14.15
CA GLU A 43 -4.86 -11.31 14.63
C GLU A 43 -3.77 -11.16 13.55
N LEU A 44 -3.97 -11.82 12.39
CA LEU A 44 -3.00 -11.80 11.32
C LEU A 44 -2.84 -10.36 10.77
N ASN A 45 -1.61 -9.86 10.83
CA ASN A 45 -1.20 -8.62 10.19
C ASN A 45 0.30 -8.70 9.86
N ILE A 46 0.61 -9.14 8.66
CA ILE A 46 1.98 -9.42 8.20
C ILE A 46 2.32 -8.55 7.00
N ILE A 47 3.60 -8.17 6.91
CA ILE A 47 4.16 -7.40 5.80
C ILE A 47 5.42 -8.10 5.31
N TYR A 48 5.53 -8.33 4.01
CA TYR A 48 6.73 -8.93 3.42
C TYR A 48 7.07 -8.28 2.06
N PRO A 49 8.36 -8.25 1.68
CA PRO A 49 8.76 -7.72 0.39
C PRO A 49 8.37 -8.68 -0.74
N THR A 50 7.88 -8.14 -1.86
CA THR A 50 7.72 -8.88 -3.12
C THR A 50 8.74 -8.46 -4.16
N ASP A 51 9.09 -7.17 -4.21
CA ASP A 51 10.16 -6.62 -5.04
C ASP A 51 10.87 -5.52 -4.27
N TYR A 52 11.82 -5.89 -3.40
CA TYR A 52 12.50 -4.93 -2.54
C TYR A 52 13.45 -4.03 -3.34
N PRO A 53 13.46 -2.69 -3.14
CA PRO A 53 12.71 -1.90 -2.16
C PRO A 53 11.41 -1.25 -2.68
N TYR A 54 10.88 -1.69 -3.82
CA TYR A 54 9.82 -1.03 -4.57
C TYR A 54 8.41 -1.55 -4.30
N ALA A 55 8.24 -2.80 -3.87
CA ALA A 55 6.92 -3.36 -3.61
C ALA A 55 6.92 -4.28 -2.39
N PHE A 56 5.88 -4.11 -1.58
CA PHE A 56 5.59 -4.93 -0.42
C PHE A 56 4.14 -5.40 -0.46
N VAL A 57 3.88 -6.50 0.22
CA VAL A 57 2.54 -7.00 0.45
C VAL A 57 2.21 -6.87 1.91
N ASN A 58 0.98 -6.46 2.20
CA ASN A 58 0.40 -6.56 3.53
C ASN A 58 -0.84 -7.44 3.48
N ILE A 59 -0.81 -8.50 4.28
CA ILE A 59 -1.95 -9.39 4.53
C ILE A 59 -2.42 -9.13 5.94
N PHE A 60 -3.68 -8.72 6.09
CA PHE A 60 -4.23 -8.39 7.39
C PHE A 60 -5.71 -8.78 7.47
N TYR A 61 -6.18 -9.11 8.66
CA TYR A 61 -7.59 -9.32 8.90
C TYR A 61 -8.34 -7.99 9.03
N ASN A 62 -9.40 -7.82 8.25
CA ASN A 62 -10.31 -6.69 8.37
C ASN A 62 -11.56 -7.13 9.15
N SER A 63 -11.79 -6.51 10.31
CA SER A 63 -12.92 -6.84 11.19
C SER A 63 -14.28 -6.46 10.60
N ASP A 64 -14.33 -5.41 9.80
CA ASP A 64 -15.57 -4.89 9.20
C ASP A 64 -16.05 -5.80 8.07
N GLU A 65 -15.11 -6.25 7.23
CA GLU A 65 -15.37 -7.19 6.13
C GLU A 65 -15.33 -8.67 6.56
N LYS A 66 -14.92 -8.93 7.82
CA LYS A 66 -14.72 -10.27 8.39
C LYS A 66 -13.89 -11.20 7.50
N SER A 67 -12.88 -10.63 6.86
CA SER A 67 -12.13 -11.27 5.79
C SER A 67 -10.65 -10.90 5.88
N LEU A 68 -9.79 -11.81 5.40
CA LEU A 68 -8.39 -11.48 5.14
C LEU A 68 -8.30 -10.64 3.87
N LEU A 69 -7.69 -9.47 3.99
CA LEU A 69 -7.42 -8.59 2.88
C LEU A 69 -5.95 -8.66 2.50
N TYR A 70 -5.73 -8.57 1.20
CA TYR A 70 -4.42 -8.47 0.58
C TYR A 70 -4.32 -7.11 -0.08
N ARG A 71 -3.28 -6.34 0.25
CA ARG A 71 -2.96 -5.10 -0.46
C ARG A 71 -1.49 -5.06 -0.85
N VAL A 72 -1.24 -4.53 -2.04
CA VAL A 72 0.10 -4.20 -2.52
C VAL A 72 0.42 -2.77 -2.09
N LEU A 73 1.60 -2.59 -1.51
CA LEU A 73 2.15 -1.33 -1.06
C LEU A 73 3.29 -0.95 -1.99
N GLU A 74 3.04 0.07 -2.80
CA GLU A 74 4.01 0.62 -3.75
C GLU A 74 4.26 2.11 -3.45
N PRO A 75 5.43 2.65 -3.83
CA PRO A 75 5.68 4.09 -3.81
C PRO A 75 4.60 4.83 -4.60
N GLY A 76 3.77 5.58 -3.88
CA GLY A 76 2.89 6.56 -4.51
C GLY A 76 3.71 7.75 -5.03
N LEU A 77 3.13 8.49 -5.97
CA LEU A 77 3.74 9.70 -6.50
C LEU A 77 3.07 10.90 -5.86
N THR A 78 3.85 11.93 -5.50
CA THR A 78 3.27 13.24 -5.26
C THR A 78 2.71 13.80 -6.57
N PHE A 79 1.81 14.77 -6.47
CA PHE A 79 1.25 15.44 -7.65
C PHE A 79 2.33 16.05 -8.56
N LYS A 80 3.44 16.53 -7.98
CA LYS A 80 4.57 17.07 -8.73
C LYS A 80 5.29 15.99 -9.53
N GLU A 81 5.57 14.84 -8.91
CA GLU A 81 6.24 13.71 -9.56
C GLU A 81 5.36 13.08 -10.64
N GLU A 82 4.06 12.95 -10.39
CA GLU A 82 3.11 12.48 -11.40
C GLU A 82 3.07 13.38 -12.63
N LYS A 83 3.12 14.71 -12.43
CA LYS A 83 3.19 15.65 -13.55
C LYS A 83 4.46 15.45 -14.38
N ILE A 84 5.61 15.29 -13.73
CA ILE A 84 6.88 15.01 -14.41
C ILE A 84 6.82 13.70 -15.18
N LEU A 85 6.23 12.64 -14.59
CA LEU A 85 6.11 11.34 -15.25
C LEU A 85 5.26 11.44 -16.52
N ASN A 86 4.14 12.17 -16.48
CA ASN A 86 3.28 12.41 -17.65
C ASN A 86 3.96 13.23 -18.76
N ASP A 87 5.01 14.00 -18.43
CA ASP A 87 5.78 14.74 -19.44
C ASP A 87 6.86 13.86 -20.11
N ILE A 88 7.18 12.70 -19.52
CA ILE A 88 8.22 11.76 -20.00
C ILE A 88 7.60 10.59 -20.79
N VAL A 89 6.39 10.14 -20.41
CA VAL A 89 5.68 8.98 -20.98
C VAL A 89 4.60 9.42 -21.95
#